data_AF-A0A254RR11-F1
#
_entry.id   AF-A0A254RR11-F1
#
_cell.length_a   1.000
_cell.length_b   1.000
_cell.length_c   1.000
_cell.angle_alpha   90.00
_cell.angle_beta   90.00
_cell.angle_gamma   90.00
#
_symmetry.space_group_name_H-M   'P 1'
#
loop_
_entity.id
_entity.type
_entity.pdbx_description
1 polymer ?
#
loop_
_entity_poly.entity_id
_entity_poly.type
_entity_poly.pdbx_seq_one_letter_code
_entity_poly.pdbx_strand_id
1 'polypeptide(L)'
;MSLIPGEPLQYAETHFKFKLPWSLLYRPWPEILVDAPFQFVPDSRPTLWIVVRDAHRFPVVIENIEIDCQPATAQDESAPRQQNLQIEANQQFGFYPVDLGDLAPGTYSIHCKVTVRSKQNGKVKKFSRWNHPLLKPAPLKIQVLAQDLPKPEGYIAGEMHCHTHYSADHVEHGATPAVFQQAAKAVGLDFVSLTDHAYDFAFLTEDYTQAAPSPMPRFEALQKEVDLCNRAEDKPLMIAGEEVSAGNSKGENVHMTVLGSDCYLPGLGDCGRNWLQNRPTLKIPDLLKMTGSHCFAAHPYQEMSGLEKFIFRRGFWHSVDLQTGSTHPIRGIQFWNGIRDEGFKLGREWWIQELGKENYLLPIGGNDAHGDMNDTTAVRLPLIELKNNRHHVFGYVRTVVRLAQKPCENPTSAEENIPQADGCHKEQPLTLDDVNAAFCGDNCYITDGPALWWERVTDRGESAVTFHARSTPETGEAFRYVRIYGRRRLLNGKLAPKEELHLASQVAARPATDITVPFEDFAYLRAECLTSCYKYALTSAAIHKKNI
;
A
#
# COMPACT_ATOMS: atom_id res chain seq x y z
N MET A 1 -42.16 -5.79 2.96
CA MET A 1 -42.22 -4.67 2.00
C MET A 1 -42.24 -3.39 2.80
N SER A 2 -41.59 -2.33 2.31
CA SER A 2 -41.80 -0.95 2.77
C SER A 2 -41.67 -0.04 1.55
N LEU A 3 -42.58 0.94 1.46
CA LEU A 3 -42.78 1.85 0.33
C LEU A 3 -42.50 3.31 0.71
N ILE A 4 -41.78 3.54 1.81
CA ILE A 4 -41.50 4.87 2.35
C ILE A 4 -40.20 5.42 1.74
N PRO A 5 -40.20 6.62 1.12
CA PRO A 5 -38.97 7.32 0.77
C PRO A 5 -38.24 7.79 2.05
N GLY A 6 -37.01 7.35 2.26
CA GLY A 6 -36.20 7.72 3.42
C GLY A 6 -35.44 6.58 4.11
N GLU A 7 -35.73 5.32 3.79
CA GLU A 7 -34.91 4.18 4.22
C GLU A 7 -33.53 4.18 3.51
N PRO A 8 -32.40 4.02 4.24
CA PRO A 8 -31.08 3.86 3.61
C PRO A 8 -30.95 2.53 2.86
N LEU A 9 -29.99 2.45 1.93
CA LEU A 9 -29.81 1.30 1.03
C LEU A 9 -28.67 0.36 1.47
N GLN A 10 -29.07 -0.84 1.91
CA GLN A 10 -28.26 -2.07 1.88
C GLN A 10 -27.96 -2.46 0.40
N TYR A 11 -26.99 -3.30 -0.03
CA TYR A 11 -25.87 -4.09 0.56
C TYR A 11 -24.95 -4.57 -0.62
N ALA A 12 -23.79 -5.23 -0.40
CA ALA A 12 -22.77 -5.58 -1.42
C ALA A 12 -23.16 -6.50 -2.60
N GLU A 13 -22.60 -6.20 -3.78
CA GLU A 13 -23.14 -6.58 -5.10
C GLU A 13 -23.25 -8.09 -5.43
N THR A 14 -22.29 -8.93 -5.02
CA THR A 14 -22.29 -10.37 -5.38
C THR A 14 -23.29 -11.20 -4.58
N HIS A 15 -23.79 -10.68 -3.44
CA HIS A 15 -24.90 -11.25 -2.69
C HIS A 15 -26.12 -10.32 -2.61
N PHE A 16 -26.11 -9.18 -3.29
CA PHE A 16 -27.24 -8.25 -3.27
C PHE A 16 -28.35 -8.61 -4.25
N LYS A 17 -29.58 -8.42 -3.79
CA LYS A 17 -30.75 -8.19 -4.64
C LYS A 17 -31.29 -6.82 -4.28
N PHE A 18 -31.30 -5.89 -5.23
CA PHE A 18 -32.08 -4.66 -5.10
C PHE A 18 -33.55 -5.00 -4.78
N LYS A 19 -34.34 -3.99 -4.37
CA LYS A 19 -35.82 -4.10 -4.37
C LYS A 19 -36.39 -4.34 -5.81
N LEU A 20 -35.54 -4.36 -6.85
CA LEU A 20 -35.77 -4.82 -8.22
C LEU A 20 -35.11 -6.21 -8.46
N PRO A 21 -35.74 -7.17 -9.18
CA PRO A 21 -35.29 -8.57 -9.25
C PRO A 21 -33.92 -8.91 -9.87
N TRP A 22 -33.14 -7.93 -10.35
CA TRP A 22 -32.14 -8.13 -11.40
C TRP A 22 -30.73 -7.64 -11.02
N SER A 23 -30.01 -8.41 -10.18
CA SER A 23 -28.55 -8.35 -10.13
C SER A 23 -27.99 -9.52 -10.94
N LEU A 24 -27.19 -9.25 -11.97
CA LEU A 24 -26.49 -10.30 -12.73
C LEU A 24 -25.32 -10.89 -11.93
N LEU A 25 -24.86 -10.18 -10.89
CA LEU A 25 -23.79 -10.58 -9.98
C LEU A 25 -24.29 -11.43 -8.80
N TYR A 26 -25.59 -11.42 -8.46
CA TYR A 26 -26.13 -12.19 -7.32
C TYR A 26 -25.89 -13.70 -7.42
N ARG A 27 -25.21 -14.33 -6.45
CA ARG A 27 -25.11 -15.81 -6.36
C ARG A 27 -25.45 -16.32 -4.96
N PRO A 28 -26.27 -17.40 -4.81
CA PRO A 28 -26.62 -17.98 -3.51
C PRO A 28 -25.56 -18.99 -3.04
N TRP A 29 -24.32 -18.53 -2.96
CA TRP A 29 -23.09 -19.27 -2.63
C TRP A 29 -22.16 -18.31 -1.90
N PRO A 30 -21.25 -18.77 -1.02
CA PRO A 30 -20.23 -17.88 -0.49
C PRO A 30 -19.35 -17.43 -1.65
N GLU A 31 -18.76 -16.23 -1.57
CA GLU A 31 -17.73 -15.88 -2.55
C GLU A 31 -16.47 -16.70 -2.25
N ILE A 32 -15.84 -17.23 -3.28
CA ILE A 32 -14.65 -18.07 -3.17
C ILE A 32 -13.68 -17.62 -4.25
N LEU A 33 -12.48 -17.22 -3.84
CA LEU A 33 -11.37 -16.90 -4.72
C LEU A 33 -10.06 -17.49 -4.19
N VAL A 34 -9.04 -17.51 -5.04
CA VAL A 34 -7.70 -17.97 -4.71
C VAL A 34 -6.72 -16.88 -5.09
N ASP A 35 -5.95 -16.40 -4.12
CA ASP A 35 -4.99 -15.32 -4.30
C ASP A 35 -3.67 -15.56 -3.56
N ALA A 36 -2.61 -14.89 -3.97
CA ALA A 36 -1.25 -15.09 -3.48
C ALA A 36 -0.40 -13.83 -3.70
N PRO A 37 0.64 -13.54 -2.89
CA PRO A 37 1.53 -12.42 -3.14
C PRO A 37 2.09 -12.46 -4.56
N PHE A 38 2.16 -11.30 -5.24
CA PHE A 38 2.71 -11.22 -6.60
C PHE A 38 4.20 -11.58 -6.69
N GLN A 39 4.90 -11.65 -5.55
CA GLN A 39 6.34 -11.86 -5.47
C GLN A 39 6.73 -12.55 -4.15
N PHE A 40 7.79 -13.34 -4.20
CA PHE A 40 8.42 -14.03 -3.08
C PHE A 40 9.93 -13.72 -3.06
N VAL A 41 10.42 -13.14 -1.97
CA VAL A 41 11.87 -12.96 -1.69
C VAL A 41 12.55 -14.31 -1.43
N PRO A 42 13.91 -14.39 -1.49
CA PRO A 42 14.63 -15.60 -1.11
C PRO A 42 14.21 -16.12 0.28
N ASP A 43 14.29 -17.44 0.46
CA ASP A 43 13.93 -18.19 1.68
C ASP A 43 12.47 -18.02 2.19
N SER A 44 11.65 -17.17 1.56
CA SER A 44 10.21 -17.09 1.84
C SER A 44 9.47 -18.26 1.20
N ARG A 45 8.56 -18.90 1.96
CA ARG A 45 7.78 -20.06 1.48
C ARG A 45 6.62 -19.61 0.58
N PRO A 46 6.58 -20.02 -0.71
CA PRO A 46 5.51 -19.62 -1.61
C PRO A 46 4.14 -20.13 -1.13
N THR A 47 3.27 -19.20 -0.73
CA THR A 47 1.98 -19.50 -0.10
C THR A 47 0.85 -18.81 -0.87
N LEU A 48 -0.26 -19.51 -1.07
CA LEU A 48 -1.52 -18.91 -1.51
C LEU A 48 -2.58 -19.02 -0.41
N TRP A 49 -3.67 -18.28 -0.53
CA TRP A 49 -4.87 -18.44 0.29
C TRP A 49 -6.08 -18.76 -0.57
N ILE A 50 -6.88 -19.73 -0.13
CA ILE A 50 -8.28 -19.81 -0.53
C ILE A 50 -9.03 -18.82 0.35
N VAL A 51 -9.56 -17.76 -0.24
CA VAL A 51 -10.32 -16.72 0.44
C VAL A 51 -11.80 -17.04 0.29
N VAL A 52 -12.55 -17.04 1.40
CA VAL A 52 -13.99 -17.31 1.40
C VAL A 52 -14.74 -16.19 2.14
N ARG A 53 -15.72 -15.59 1.46
CA ARG A 53 -16.59 -14.52 1.98
C ARG A 53 -18.04 -15.03 2.11
N ASP A 54 -18.77 -14.56 3.12
CA ASP A 54 -20.16 -14.92 3.40
C ASP A 54 -20.45 -16.41 3.71
N ALA A 55 -19.43 -17.17 4.12
CA ALA A 55 -19.62 -18.58 4.49
C ALA A 55 -20.54 -18.78 5.70
N HIS A 56 -20.68 -17.79 6.59
CA HIS A 56 -21.69 -17.77 7.66
C HIS A 56 -23.14 -17.85 7.13
N ARG A 57 -23.42 -17.29 5.94
CA ARG A 57 -24.75 -17.32 5.28
C ARG A 57 -24.89 -18.49 4.31
N PHE A 58 -23.78 -18.93 3.72
CA PHE A 58 -23.74 -20.04 2.78
C PHE A 58 -22.63 -21.06 3.13
N PRO A 59 -22.76 -21.85 4.22
CA PRO A 59 -21.66 -22.68 4.70
C PRO A 59 -21.25 -23.77 3.71
N VAL A 60 -19.94 -23.99 3.57
CA VAL A 60 -19.34 -24.96 2.65
C VAL A 60 -18.25 -25.79 3.33
N VAL A 61 -17.89 -26.92 2.71
CA VAL A 61 -16.63 -27.61 2.94
C VAL A 61 -15.78 -27.44 1.69
N ILE A 62 -14.54 -26.99 1.85
CA ILE A 62 -13.51 -26.98 0.81
C ILE A 62 -12.94 -28.41 0.78
N GLU A 63 -13.30 -29.19 -0.24
CA GLU A 63 -12.93 -30.60 -0.30
C GLU A 63 -11.47 -30.76 -0.73
N ASN A 64 -11.07 -30.11 -1.82
CA ASN A 64 -9.72 -30.16 -2.37
C ASN A 64 -9.39 -28.93 -3.23
N ILE A 65 -8.11 -28.73 -3.48
CA ILE A 65 -7.58 -27.81 -4.49
C ILE A 65 -6.64 -28.56 -5.43
N GLU A 66 -6.76 -28.29 -6.73
CA GLU A 66 -5.76 -28.64 -7.75
C GLU A 66 -4.96 -27.38 -8.07
N ILE A 67 -3.63 -27.50 -8.11
CA ILE A 67 -2.69 -26.42 -8.34
C ILE A 67 -1.69 -26.85 -9.43
N ASP A 68 -1.60 -26.06 -10.49
CA ASP A 68 -0.65 -26.21 -11.58
C ASP A 68 0.23 -24.96 -11.65
N CYS A 69 1.55 -25.13 -11.58
CA CYS A 69 2.53 -24.05 -11.39
C CYS A 69 3.44 -23.93 -12.63
N GLN A 70 2.97 -23.22 -13.66
CA GLN A 70 3.64 -23.19 -14.95
C GLN A 70 4.75 -22.12 -14.98
N PRO A 71 6.05 -22.47 -15.04
CA PRO A 71 7.12 -21.50 -15.18
C PRO A 71 7.11 -20.84 -16.56
N ALA A 72 7.40 -19.54 -16.64
CA ALA A 72 7.36 -18.78 -17.88
C ALA A 72 8.44 -19.17 -18.93
N THR A 73 9.39 -20.04 -18.57
CA THR A 73 10.58 -20.38 -19.36
C THR A 73 10.74 -21.86 -19.70
N ALA A 74 9.94 -22.77 -19.14
CA ALA A 74 10.03 -24.20 -19.42
C ALA A 74 8.82 -24.70 -20.23
N GLN A 75 9.03 -25.80 -20.98
CA GLN A 75 7.97 -26.47 -21.76
C GLN A 75 7.44 -27.74 -21.08
N ASP A 76 8.00 -28.13 -19.92
CA ASP A 76 7.53 -29.27 -19.15
C ASP A 76 6.24 -28.93 -18.40
N GLU A 77 5.12 -29.51 -18.84
CA GLU A 77 3.86 -29.52 -18.10
C GLU A 77 4.00 -30.34 -16.81
N SER A 78 4.34 -29.69 -15.70
CA SER A 78 4.32 -30.34 -14.39
C SER A 78 2.88 -30.79 -14.06
N ALA A 79 2.66 -32.08 -13.81
CA ALA A 79 1.33 -32.60 -13.53
C ALA A 79 0.67 -31.85 -12.34
N PRO A 80 -0.59 -31.39 -12.46
CA PRO A 80 -1.24 -30.60 -11.41
C PRO A 80 -1.24 -31.32 -10.05
N ARG A 81 -0.71 -30.65 -9.03
CA ARG A 81 -0.69 -31.14 -7.64
C ARG A 81 -2.09 -31.03 -7.05
N GLN A 82 -2.64 -32.11 -6.50
CA GLN A 82 -3.93 -32.08 -5.79
C GLN A 82 -3.70 -32.20 -4.28
N GLN A 83 -4.25 -31.26 -3.51
CA GLN A 83 -4.26 -31.30 -2.05
C GLN A 83 -5.69 -31.52 -1.54
N ASN A 84 -5.89 -32.52 -0.68
CA ASN A 84 -7.15 -32.78 0.01
C ASN A 84 -7.20 -31.94 1.29
N LEU A 85 -8.23 -31.11 1.45
CA LEU A 85 -8.28 -30.08 2.48
C LEU A 85 -9.34 -30.39 3.56
N GLN A 86 -10.56 -30.77 3.14
CA GLN A 86 -11.74 -30.95 4.01
C GLN A 86 -12.00 -29.79 5.00
N ILE A 87 -11.61 -28.56 4.65
CA ILE A 87 -11.73 -27.38 5.51
C ILE A 87 -13.18 -26.94 5.58
N GLU A 88 -13.71 -26.73 6.77
CA GLU A 88 -15.04 -26.17 6.97
C GLU A 88 -15.01 -24.64 6.94
N ALA A 89 -15.74 -24.03 6.01
CA ALA A 89 -15.92 -22.58 5.97
C ALA A 89 -17.34 -22.22 6.43
N ASN A 90 -17.41 -21.45 7.52
CA ASN A 90 -18.64 -21.02 8.19
C ASN A 90 -18.55 -19.58 8.78
N GLN A 91 -17.46 -18.85 8.52
CA GLN A 91 -17.23 -17.49 9.02
C GLN A 91 -17.69 -16.43 8.01
N GLN A 92 -17.72 -15.16 8.41
CA GLN A 92 -18.02 -14.04 7.49
C GLN A 92 -16.89 -13.83 6.47
N PHE A 93 -15.65 -14.02 6.93
CA PHE A 93 -14.43 -13.84 6.16
C PHE A 93 -13.43 -14.90 6.63
N GLY A 94 -12.71 -15.55 5.71
CA GLY A 94 -11.78 -16.62 6.05
C GLY A 94 -10.67 -16.79 5.02
N PHE A 95 -9.43 -16.87 5.51
CA PHE A 95 -8.23 -17.16 4.71
C PHE A 95 -7.69 -18.54 5.07
N TYR A 96 -7.65 -19.43 4.10
CA TYR A 96 -7.17 -20.79 4.28
C TYR A 96 -5.85 -20.95 3.50
N PRO A 97 -4.69 -20.90 4.18
CA PRO A 97 -3.39 -20.99 3.52
C PRO A 97 -3.19 -22.36 2.89
N VAL A 98 -2.55 -22.37 1.73
CA VAL A 98 -2.10 -23.59 1.04
C VAL A 98 -0.65 -23.36 0.60
N ASP A 99 0.24 -24.24 1.06
CA ASP A 99 1.65 -24.25 0.70
C ASP A 99 1.79 -24.71 -0.77
N LEU A 100 2.49 -23.93 -1.60
CA LEU A 100 2.81 -24.31 -2.98
C LEU A 100 3.97 -25.32 -3.03
N GLY A 101 4.72 -25.44 -1.94
CA GLY A 101 6.02 -26.10 -1.87
C GLY A 101 7.13 -25.22 -2.47
N ASP A 102 8.35 -25.75 -2.43
CA ASP A 102 9.52 -25.05 -2.95
C ASP A 102 9.38 -24.77 -4.46
N LEU A 103 9.62 -23.52 -4.85
CA LEU A 103 9.68 -23.06 -6.23
C LEU A 103 11.07 -22.44 -6.47
N ALA A 104 11.69 -22.76 -7.59
CA ALA A 104 12.96 -22.14 -7.97
C ALA A 104 12.74 -20.66 -8.38
N PRO A 105 13.77 -19.79 -8.26
CA PRO A 105 13.69 -18.42 -8.76
C PRO A 105 13.23 -18.33 -10.22
N GLY A 106 12.28 -17.43 -10.49
CA GLY A 106 11.63 -17.30 -11.79
C GLY A 106 10.19 -16.78 -11.70
N THR A 107 9.57 -16.55 -12.86
CA THR A 107 8.18 -16.09 -12.98
C THR A 107 7.27 -17.26 -13.33
N TYR A 108 6.14 -17.39 -12.65
CA TYR A 108 5.19 -18.49 -12.82
C TYR A 108 3.75 -17.98 -13.07
N SER A 109 2.98 -18.76 -13.83
CA SER A 109 1.52 -18.65 -13.93
C SER A 109 0.88 -19.80 -13.15
N ILE A 110 0.10 -19.50 -12.12
CA ILE A 110 -0.51 -20.53 -11.25
C ILE A 110 -1.99 -20.71 -11.59
N HIS A 111 -2.35 -21.93 -12.00
CA HIS A 111 -3.69 -22.33 -12.40
C HIS A 111 -4.35 -23.17 -11.30
N CYS A 112 -5.13 -22.51 -10.44
CA CYS A 112 -5.83 -23.15 -9.32
C CYS A 112 -7.25 -23.60 -9.70
N LYS A 113 -7.70 -24.76 -9.21
CA LYS A 113 -9.12 -25.19 -9.27
C LYS A 113 -9.56 -25.71 -7.89
N VAL A 114 -10.56 -25.08 -7.29
CA VAL A 114 -11.07 -25.44 -5.96
C VAL A 114 -12.36 -26.24 -6.10
N THR A 115 -12.45 -27.38 -5.41
CA THR A 115 -13.66 -28.20 -5.30
C THR A 115 -14.32 -27.97 -3.94
N VAL A 116 -15.60 -27.59 -3.92
CA VAL A 116 -16.34 -27.22 -2.72
C VAL A 116 -17.73 -27.85 -2.67
N ARG A 117 -18.19 -28.17 -1.46
CA ARG A 117 -19.48 -28.82 -1.18
C ARG A 117 -20.33 -27.95 -0.26
N SER A 118 -21.56 -27.62 -0.67
CA SER A 118 -22.49 -26.88 0.19
C SER A 118 -22.98 -27.73 1.36
N LYS A 119 -22.90 -27.20 2.58
CA LYS A 119 -23.49 -27.85 3.78
C LYS A 119 -25.01 -27.79 3.79
N GLN A 120 -25.63 -26.86 3.07
CA GLN A 120 -27.08 -26.65 3.06
C GLN A 120 -27.86 -27.67 2.21
N ASN A 121 -27.22 -28.24 1.18
CA ASN A 121 -27.89 -29.15 0.22
C ASN A 121 -26.98 -30.22 -0.39
N GLY A 122 -25.75 -30.38 0.10
CA GLY A 122 -24.78 -31.38 -0.37
C GLY A 122 -24.22 -31.13 -1.79
N LYS A 123 -24.65 -30.08 -2.50
CA LYS A 123 -24.22 -29.84 -3.88
C LYS A 123 -22.73 -29.53 -3.94
N VAL A 124 -22.00 -30.29 -4.74
CA VAL A 124 -20.60 -30.02 -5.10
C VAL A 124 -20.54 -29.04 -6.28
N LYS A 125 -19.52 -28.18 -6.27
CA LYS A 125 -19.10 -27.32 -7.38
C LYS A 125 -17.58 -27.30 -7.47
N LYS A 126 -17.07 -27.02 -8.67
CA LYS A 126 -15.66 -26.76 -8.93
C LYS A 126 -15.50 -25.40 -9.60
N PHE A 127 -14.52 -24.63 -9.15
CA PHE A 127 -14.26 -23.25 -9.60
C PHE A 127 -12.79 -23.11 -10.01
N SER A 128 -12.51 -22.46 -11.13
CA SER A 128 -11.14 -22.15 -11.57
C SER A 128 -10.76 -20.77 -11.04
N ARG A 129 -9.78 -20.70 -10.14
CA ARG A 129 -9.39 -19.56 -9.28
C ARG A 129 -10.51 -18.91 -8.47
N TRP A 130 -11.62 -18.49 -9.08
CA TRP A 130 -12.73 -17.81 -8.39
C TRP A 130 -14.11 -18.25 -8.86
N ASN A 131 -15.14 -17.89 -8.08
CA ASN A 131 -16.54 -18.06 -8.43
C ASN A 131 -17.27 -16.76 -8.83
N HIS A 132 -16.55 -15.63 -8.96
CA HIS A 132 -17.09 -14.37 -9.45
C HIS A 132 -17.85 -14.56 -10.78
N PRO A 133 -19.07 -14.02 -10.91
CA PRO A 133 -19.88 -14.20 -12.10
C PRO A 133 -19.47 -13.27 -13.25
N LEU A 134 -19.64 -13.75 -14.49
CA LEU A 134 -19.36 -13.06 -15.76
C LEU A 134 -17.87 -12.72 -16.01
N LEU A 135 -17.07 -12.58 -14.95
CA LEU A 135 -15.62 -12.40 -14.98
C LEU A 135 -14.89 -13.72 -15.26
N LYS A 136 -14.20 -13.81 -16.41
CA LYS A 136 -13.42 -15.00 -16.81
C LYS A 136 -12.17 -15.17 -15.94
N PRO A 137 -11.95 -16.35 -15.30
CA PRO A 137 -10.73 -16.63 -14.55
C PRO A 137 -9.43 -16.43 -15.34
N ALA A 138 -8.46 -15.78 -14.70
CA ALA A 138 -7.07 -15.67 -15.14
C ALA A 138 -6.14 -16.34 -14.11
N PRO A 139 -5.01 -16.94 -14.52
CA PRO A 139 -4.04 -17.48 -13.56
C PRO A 139 -3.42 -16.39 -12.69
N LEU A 140 -2.99 -16.77 -11.49
CA LEU A 140 -2.12 -15.93 -10.66
C LEU A 140 -0.78 -15.75 -11.37
N LYS A 141 -0.14 -14.60 -11.18
CA LYS A 141 1.22 -14.32 -11.67
C LYS A 141 2.11 -14.00 -10.48
N ILE A 142 3.03 -14.91 -10.20
CA ILE A 142 3.98 -14.80 -9.09
C ILE A 142 5.42 -14.77 -9.61
N GLN A 143 6.31 -14.08 -8.89
CA GLN A 143 7.73 -14.02 -9.17
C GLN A 143 8.54 -14.41 -7.94
N VAL A 144 9.26 -15.52 -8.01
CA VAL A 144 10.23 -15.92 -6.97
C VAL A 144 11.57 -15.30 -7.33
N LEU A 145 12.16 -14.53 -6.42
CA LEU A 145 13.43 -13.84 -6.64
C LEU A 145 14.63 -14.76 -6.37
N ALA A 146 15.75 -14.55 -7.08
CA ALA A 146 17.01 -15.24 -6.81
C ALA A 146 17.86 -14.50 -5.76
N GLN A 147 17.56 -13.23 -5.53
CA GLN A 147 18.25 -12.35 -4.61
C GLN A 147 17.26 -11.32 -4.02
N ASP A 148 17.62 -10.76 -2.86
CA ASP A 148 16.81 -9.70 -2.26
C ASP A 148 16.68 -8.46 -3.13
N LEU A 149 15.59 -7.74 -2.90
CA LEU A 149 15.32 -6.46 -3.52
C LEU A 149 16.34 -5.43 -2.99
N PRO A 150 16.80 -4.52 -3.86
CA PRO A 150 17.84 -3.58 -3.48
C PRO A 150 17.28 -2.61 -2.43
N LYS A 151 17.88 -2.64 -1.24
CA LYS A 151 17.58 -1.74 -0.12
C LYS A 151 18.91 -1.43 0.61
N PRO A 152 19.30 -0.15 0.77
CA PRO A 152 20.50 0.20 1.52
C PRO A 152 20.35 -0.09 3.02
N GLU A 153 21.49 -0.29 3.71
CA GLU A 153 21.55 -0.49 5.16
C GLU A 153 20.97 0.72 5.91
N GLY A 154 20.21 0.47 6.99
CA GLY A 154 19.54 1.53 7.75
C GLY A 154 18.35 2.18 7.05
N TYR A 155 17.78 1.54 6.01
CA TYR A 155 16.51 1.94 5.40
C TYR A 155 15.46 0.84 5.54
N ILE A 156 14.21 1.26 5.71
CA ILE A 156 13.03 0.39 5.83
C ILE A 156 12.05 0.69 4.69
N ALA A 157 11.50 -0.36 4.08
CA ALA A 157 10.50 -0.30 3.01
C ALA A 157 9.13 -0.72 3.54
N GLY A 158 8.09 0.04 3.21
CA GLY A 158 6.73 -0.23 3.67
C GLY A 158 5.65 -0.03 2.62
N GLU A 159 4.54 -0.74 2.85
CA GLU A 159 3.24 -0.38 2.31
C GLU A 159 2.70 0.80 3.12
N MET A 160 2.21 1.83 2.42
CA MET A 160 1.68 3.05 3.05
C MET A 160 0.17 3.19 2.91
N HIS A 161 -0.47 2.35 2.08
CA HIS A 161 -1.90 2.43 1.83
C HIS A 161 -2.47 1.04 1.52
N CYS A 162 -3.16 0.44 2.48
CA CYS A 162 -3.89 -0.81 2.27
C CYS A 162 -4.99 -0.96 3.32
N HIS A 163 -6.08 -1.62 2.93
CA HIS A 163 -7.31 -1.70 3.72
C HIS A 163 -7.46 -3.12 4.25
N THR A 164 -7.95 -3.27 5.48
CA THR A 164 -8.20 -4.57 6.11
C THR A 164 -9.67 -4.96 6.06
N HIS A 165 -10.01 -6.11 6.63
CA HIS A 165 -11.40 -6.52 6.88
C HIS A 165 -12.20 -5.55 7.77
N TYR A 166 -11.56 -4.54 8.37
CA TYR A 166 -12.25 -3.42 9.03
C TYR A 166 -12.82 -2.40 8.04
N SER A 167 -12.22 -2.22 6.86
CA SER A 167 -12.89 -1.66 5.68
C SER A 167 -13.78 -2.74 5.07
N ALA A 168 -15.09 -2.51 5.04
CA ALA A 168 -16.11 -3.49 4.68
C ALA A 168 -17.38 -2.77 4.20
N ASP A 169 -17.43 -2.49 2.90
CA ASP A 169 -18.42 -1.68 2.20
C ASP A 169 -19.13 -2.50 1.09
N HIS A 170 -20.00 -1.89 0.28
CA HIS A 170 -20.72 -2.55 -0.81
C HIS A 170 -19.83 -3.06 -1.95
N VAL A 171 -18.58 -2.57 -2.04
CA VAL A 171 -17.58 -2.82 -3.07
C VAL A 171 -16.26 -3.31 -2.45
N GLU A 172 -15.81 -2.65 -1.39
CA GLU A 172 -14.46 -2.74 -0.82
C GLU A 172 -14.42 -3.62 0.44
N HIS A 173 -13.49 -4.57 0.51
CA HIS A 173 -13.24 -5.43 1.68
C HIS A 173 -11.75 -5.82 1.72
N GLY A 174 -11.03 -5.48 2.78
CA GLY A 174 -9.60 -5.77 2.88
C GLY A 174 -9.24 -7.12 3.49
N ALA A 175 -7.94 -7.48 3.53
CA ALA A 175 -7.47 -8.71 4.18
C ALA A 175 -7.31 -8.58 5.71
N THR A 176 -7.08 -9.67 6.45
CA THR A 176 -6.75 -9.52 7.88
C THR A 176 -5.32 -8.99 8.08
N PRO A 177 -5.02 -8.24 9.16
CA PRO A 177 -3.66 -7.80 9.49
C PRO A 177 -2.64 -8.95 9.48
N ALA A 178 -3.02 -10.13 9.97
CA ALA A 178 -2.15 -11.31 10.00
C ALA A 178 -1.84 -11.87 8.60
N VAL A 179 -2.72 -11.69 7.60
CA VAL A 179 -2.48 -12.10 6.21
C VAL A 179 -1.61 -11.06 5.49
N PHE A 180 -1.87 -9.76 5.71
CA PHE A 180 -0.95 -8.71 5.23
C PHE A 180 0.46 -8.87 5.80
N GLN A 181 0.63 -9.22 7.07
CA GLN A 181 1.95 -9.46 7.66
C GLN A 181 2.70 -10.62 6.98
N GLN A 182 1.98 -11.69 6.58
CA GLN A 182 2.54 -12.81 5.83
C GLN A 182 2.90 -12.40 4.40
N ALA A 183 2.00 -11.69 3.71
CA ALA A 183 2.25 -11.18 2.36
C ALA A 183 3.41 -10.16 2.34
N ALA A 184 3.51 -9.30 3.35
CA ALA A 184 4.58 -8.32 3.51
C ALA A 184 5.95 -8.98 3.68
N LYS A 185 6.03 -10.06 4.48
CA LYS A 185 7.25 -10.87 4.58
C LYS A 185 7.59 -11.53 3.25
N ALA A 186 6.60 -12.08 2.54
CA ALA A 186 6.80 -12.67 1.22
C ALA A 186 7.31 -11.66 0.17
N VAL A 187 6.76 -10.44 0.11
CA VAL A 187 7.20 -9.45 -0.89
C VAL A 187 8.44 -8.64 -0.47
N GLY A 188 8.93 -8.76 0.77
CA GLY A 188 10.10 -8.05 1.28
C GLY A 188 9.81 -6.61 1.72
N LEU A 189 8.83 -6.42 2.61
CA LEU A 189 8.59 -5.17 3.34
C LEU A 189 9.03 -5.32 4.80
N ASP A 190 9.42 -4.21 5.43
CA ASP A 190 9.77 -4.11 6.85
C ASP A 190 8.58 -3.64 7.71
N PHE A 191 7.63 -2.90 7.12
CA PHE A 191 6.42 -2.44 7.80
C PHE A 191 5.20 -2.31 6.86
N VAL A 192 4.01 -2.19 7.46
CA VAL A 192 2.73 -2.02 6.75
C VAL A 192 1.85 -1.02 7.51
N SER A 193 1.47 0.06 6.85
CA SER A 193 0.41 0.96 7.31
C SER A 193 -0.96 0.43 6.84
N LEU A 194 -1.79 0.02 7.81
CA LEU A 194 -3.17 -0.40 7.59
C LEU A 194 -4.05 0.85 7.68
N THR A 195 -4.53 1.35 6.55
CA THR A 195 -5.19 2.66 6.42
C THR A 195 -6.69 2.48 6.18
N ASP A 196 -7.35 1.79 7.11
CA ASP A 196 -8.78 1.50 6.97
C ASP A 196 -9.65 2.74 6.90
N HIS A 197 -10.74 2.67 6.12
CA HIS A 197 -11.69 3.78 5.94
C HIS A 197 -12.27 4.19 7.29
N ALA A 198 -12.00 5.43 7.72
CA ALA A 198 -12.45 5.93 9.02
C ALA A 198 -13.99 5.77 9.20
N TYR A 199 -14.76 5.91 8.12
CA TYR A 199 -16.20 5.73 8.18
C TYR A 199 -16.67 4.30 8.42
N ASP A 200 -15.90 3.26 8.10
CA ASP A 200 -16.33 1.86 8.24
C ASP A 200 -16.29 1.36 9.69
N PHE A 201 -15.46 1.96 10.54
CA PHE A 201 -15.51 1.74 11.99
C PHE A 201 -16.89 2.12 12.56
N ALA A 202 -17.60 3.08 11.96
CA ALA A 202 -18.91 3.55 12.40
C ALA A 202 -20.10 2.63 12.00
N PHE A 203 -19.85 1.42 11.48
CA PHE A 203 -20.89 0.44 11.11
C PHE A 203 -20.66 -0.92 11.79
N LEU A 204 -21.72 -1.72 11.96
CA LEU A 204 -21.63 -3.04 12.61
C LEU A 204 -20.82 -4.05 11.77
N THR A 205 -20.20 -5.04 12.41
CA THR A 205 -19.42 -6.06 11.69
C THR A 205 -20.34 -7.05 10.99
N GLU A 206 -21.41 -7.46 11.69
CA GLU A 206 -22.42 -8.44 11.25
C GLU A 206 -23.34 -7.89 10.15
N ASP A 207 -23.53 -6.57 10.11
CA ASP A 207 -24.19 -5.85 9.04
C ASP A 207 -23.59 -4.45 8.91
N TYR A 208 -22.56 -4.32 8.07
CA TYR A 208 -21.88 -3.06 7.77
C TYR A 208 -22.76 -2.01 7.08
N THR A 209 -24.04 -2.29 6.83
CA THR A 209 -25.01 -1.28 6.36
C THR A 209 -25.77 -0.60 7.50
N GLN A 210 -25.66 -1.13 8.73
CA GLN A 210 -26.24 -0.57 9.95
C GLN A 210 -25.19 0.17 10.78
N ALA A 211 -25.52 1.40 11.21
CA ALA A 211 -24.61 2.21 12.00
C ALA A 211 -24.34 1.59 13.39
N ALA A 212 -23.08 1.59 13.81
CA ALA A 212 -22.68 1.18 15.14
C ALA A 212 -22.98 2.29 16.18
N PRO A 213 -23.23 1.95 17.47
CA PRO A 213 -23.39 2.95 18.53
C PRO A 213 -22.14 3.82 18.79
N SER A 214 -20.97 3.36 18.37
CA SER A 214 -19.68 4.05 18.45
C SER A 214 -18.69 3.39 17.48
N PRO A 215 -17.74 4.13 16.87
CA PRO A 215 -16.68 3.55 16.05
C PRO A 215 -15.56 2.89 16.88
N MET A 216 -15.37 3.31 18.13
CA MET A 216 -14.26 2.87 18.99
C MET A 216 -14.11 1.35 19.11
N PRO A 217 -15.17 0.53 19.28
CA PRO A 217 -15.01 -0.92 19.46
C PRO A 217 -14.36 -1.64 18.27
N ARG A 218 -14.56 -1.14 17.04
CA ARG A 218 -13.89 -1.70 15.84
C ARG A 218 -12.48 -1.16 15.67
N PHE A 219 -12.26 0.13 15.92
CA PHE A 219 -10.92 0.73 15.86
C PHE A 219 -9.97 0.10 16.89
N GLU A 220 -10.43 -0.06 18.14
CA GLU A 220 -9.71 -0.78 19.17
C GLU A 220 -9.47 -2.27 18.82
N ALA A 221 -10.34 -2.90 18.02
CA ALA A 221 -10.18 -4.30 17.61
C ALA A 221 -9.09 -4.44 16.53
N LEU A 222 -9.02 -3.51 15.57
CA LEU A 222 -7.88 -3.38 14.65
C LEU A 222 -6.56 -3.19 15.41
N GLN A 223 -6.52 -2.27 16.38
CA GLN A 223 -5.35 -2.05 17.24
C GLN A 223 -4.94 -3.34 17.98
N LYS A 224 -5.90 -4.08 18.56
CA LYS A 224 -5.64 -5.36 19.25
C LYS A 224 -5.18 -6.48 18.31
N GLU A 225 -5.64 -6.52 17.05
CA GLU A 225 -5.13 -7.45 16.03
C GLU A 225 -3.70 -7.10 15.60
N VAL A 226 -3.39 -5.81 15.45
CA VAL A 226 -2.04 -5.29 15.17
C VAL A 226 -1.07 -5.62 16.31
N ASP A 227 -1.47 -5.37 17.57
CA ASP A 227 -0.72 -5.75 18.77
C ASP A 227 -0.43 -7.25 18.85
N LEU A 228 -1.32 -8.10 18.33
CA LEU A 228 -1.11 -9.55 18.29
C LEU A 228 -0.16 -9.94 17.16
N CYS A 229 -0.22 -9.27 16.01
CA CYS A 229 0.73 -9.49 14.90
C CYS A 229 2.16 -9.08 15.29
N ASN A 230 2.32 -7.97 16.00
CA ASN A 230 3.61 -7.40 16.41
C ASN A 230 4.31 -8.15 17.56
N ARG A 231 3.66 -9.18 18.16
CA ARG A 231 4.29 -10.09 19.15
C ARG A 231 5.09 -11.22 18.52
N ALA A 232 5.00 -11.42 17.20
CA ALA A 232 5.77 -12.44 16.51
C ALA A 232 7.14 -11.87 16.11
N GLU A 233 8.21 -12.52 16.59
CA GLU A 233 9.58 -12.25 16.13
C GLU A 233 9.72 -12.52 14.61
N ASP A 234 10.70 -11.86 13.98
CA ASP A 234 11.04 -12.04 12.56
C ASP A 234 9.83 -11.86 11.61
N LYS A 235 9.15 -10.71 11.74
CA LYS A 235 8.07 -10.29 10.85
C LYS A 235 8.01 -8.77 10.66
N PRO A 236 7.37 -8.28 9.58
CA PRO A 236 7.12 -6.86 9.36
C PRO A 236 6.26 -6.25 10.48
N LEU A 237 6.56 -4.99 10.81
CA LEU A 237 5.79 -4.19 11.76
C LEU A 237 4.43 -3.81 11.16
N MET A 238 3.34 -4.19 11.80
CA MET A 238 1.99 -3.75 11.43
C MET A 238 1.66 -2.45 12.17
N ILE A 239 1.04 -1.49 11.49
CA ILE A 239 0.68 -0.18 12.05
C ILE A 239 -0.82 0.06 11.80
N ALA A 240 -1.58 0.32 12.87
CA ALA A 240 -2.99 0.69 12.80
C ALA A 240 -3.15 2.18 12.46
N GLY A 241 -3.33 2.50 11.18
CA GLY A 241 -3.65 3.83 10.69
C GLY A 241 -5.13 3.98 10.34
N GLU A 242 -5.44 5.07 9.64
CA GLU A 242 -6.78 5.38 9.10
C GLU A 242 -6.63 6.07 7.74
N GLU A 243 -7.55 5.83 6.80
CA GLU A 243 -7.83 6.77 5.70
C GLU A 243 -9.05 7.63 6.10
N VAL A 244 -8.83 8.95 6.24
CA VAL A 244 -9.83 9.88 6.77
C VAL A 244 -10.38 10.75 5.64
N SER A 245 -11.70 10.69 5.44
CA SER A 245 -12.44 11.55 4.51
C SER A 245 -12.56 12.98 5.05
N ALA A 246 -11.54 13.79 4.75
CA ALA A 246 -11.28 15.11 5.31
C ALA A 246 -11.79 16.24 4.41
N GLY A 247 -12.18 17.36 5.02
CA GLY A 247 -12.63 18.55 4.30
C GLY A 247 -11.48 19.41 3.79
N ASN A 248 -11.36 19.54 2.46
CA ASN A 248 -10.45 20.49 1.82
C ASN A 248 -10.93 21.95 2.00
N SER A 249 -10.10 22.89 1.55
CA SER A 249 -10.35 24.35 1.56
C SER A 249 -11.63 24.80 0.84
N LYS A 250 -12.21 23.97 -0.03
CA LYS A 250 -13.51 24.22 -0.69
C LYS A 250 -14.71 23.58 0.03
N GLY A 251 -14.49 22.75 1.04
CA GLY A 251 -15.53 21.96 1.69
C GLY A 251 -15.97 20.73 0.87
N GLU A 252 -15.09 20.24 0.00
CA GLU A 252 -15.18 18.96 -0.70
C GLU A 252 -14.44 17.88 0.13
N ASN A 253 -14.81 16.61 -0.03
CA ASN A 253 -14.11 15.50 0.60
C ASN A 253 -12.82 15.17 -0.17
N VAL A 254 -11.70 15.06 0.53
CA VAL A 254 -10.45 14.48 0.03
C VAL A 254 -9.94 13.47 1.05
N HIS A 255 -9.16 12.49 0.60
CA HIS A 255 -8.65 11.46 1.48
C HIS A 255 -7.27 11.81 2.05
N MET A 256 -7.09 11.54 3.34
CA MET A 256 -5.87 11.79 4.10
C MET A 256 -5.52 10.53 4.90
N THR A 257 -4.38 9.90 4.63
CA THR A 257 -3.92 8.76 5.43
C THR A 257 -3.14 9.21 6.65
N VAL A 258 -3.30 8.49 7.77
CA VAL A 258 -2.67 8.79 9.06
C VAL A 258 -1.92 7.56 9.56
N LEU A 259 -0.62 7.72 9.83
CA LEU A 259 0.28 6.63 10.17
C LEU A 259 0.32 6.38 11.68
N GLY A 260 -0.46 5.40 12.16
CA GLY A 260 -0.47 5.03 13.58
C GLY A 260 -1.18 6.09 14.44
N SER A 261 -2.49 6.21 14.34
CA SER A 261 -3.24 7.25 15.08
C SER A 261 -3.53 6.82 16.52
N ASP A 262 -3.17 7.65 17.50
CA ASP A 262 -3.47 7.43 18.92
C ASP A 262 -4.98 7.46 19.23
N CYS A 263 -5.78 8.11 18.38
CA CYS A 263 -7.23 8.17 18.50
C CYS A 263 -7.93 8.11 17.14
N TYR A 264 -9.16 7.61 17.13
CA TYR A 264 -10.04 7.55 15.95
C TYR A 264 -10.35 8.95 15.40
N LEU A 265 -10.25 9.12 14.08
CA LEU A 265 -10.39 10.41 13.39
C LEU A 265 -11.69 10.49 12.54
N PRO A 266 -12.71 11.27 12.95
CA PRO A 266 -14.01 11.27 12.28
C PRO A 266 -14.00 11.75 10.82
N GLY A 267 -14.16 10.81 9.88
CA GLY A 267 -14.23 11.06 8.43
C GLY A 267 -15.43 10.39 7.75
N LEU A 268 -16.66 10.77 8.10
CA LEU A 268 -17.90 10.18 7.54
C LEU A 268 -18.35 10.79 6.20
N GLY A 269 -17.55 11.71 5.66
CA GLY A 269 -18.02 12.74 4.73
C GLY A 269 -18.38 12.27 3.32
N ASP A 270 -17.81 11.16 2.87
CA ASP A 270 -18.03 10.61 1.53
C ASP A 270 -18.60 9.17 1.56
N CYS A 271 -18.80 8.59 2.75
CA CYS A 271 -19.37 7.27 2.96
C CYS A 271 -20.70 7.10 2.22
N GLY A 272 -20.76 6.18 1.25
CA GLY A 272 -21.91 6.01 0.36
C GLY A 272 -23.23 5.64 1.07
N ARG A 273 -23.13 5.08 2.29
CA ARG A 273 -24.26 4.76 3.17
C ARG A 273 -25.03 6.03 3.60
N ASN A 274 -24.37 7.20 3.62
CA ASN A 274 -24.93 8.49 4.01
C ASN A 274 -25.65 9.24 2.86
N TRP A 275 -25.67 8.69 1.64
CA TRP A 275 -26.34 9.29 0.48
C TRP A 275 -25.88 10.76 0.25
N LEU A 276 -26.81 11.71 0.06
CA LEU A 276 -26.50 13.13 -0.15
C LEU A 276 -26.11 13.90 1.13
N GLN A 277 -25.97 13.24 2.28
CA GLN A 277 -25.39 13.85 3.50
C GLN A 277 -23.85 13.89 3.44
N ASN A 278 -23.34 14.13 2.23
CA ASN A 278 -21.95 13.98 1.80
C ASN A 278 -21.07 15.19 2.13
N ARG A 279 -21.21 15.79 3.31
CA ARG A 279 -20.33 16.91 3.73
C ARG A 279 -19.19 16.37 4.58
N PRO A 280 -17.95 16.88 4.44
CA PRO A 280 -16.85 16.53 5.32
C PRO A 280 -17.23 16.73 6.79
N THR A 281 -16.94 15.72 7.62
CA THR A 281 -17.24 15.74 9.05
C THR A 281 -16.37 16.77 9.78
N LEU A 282 -15.09 16.81 9.43
CA LEU A 282 -14.08 17.75 9.92
C LEU A 282 -13.23 18.24 8.73
N LYS A 283 -12.56 19.38 8.90
CA LYS A 283 -11.57 19.88 7.93
C LYS A 283 -10.18 19.39 8.27
N ILE A 284 -9.29 19.33 7.29
CA ILE A 284 -7.88 18.96 7.47
C ILE A 284 -7.21 19.74 8.63
N PRO A 285 -7.34 21.08 8.77
CA PRO A 285 -6.70 21.82 9.86
C PRO A 285 -7.30 21.55 11.25
N ASP A 286 -8.39 20.81 11.36
CA ASP A 286 -9.01 20.43 12.62
C ASP A 286 -8.65 18.98 13.00
N LEU A 287 -8.57 18.09 12.00
CA LEU A 287 -8.00 16.73 12.15
C LEU A 287 -6.52 16.78 12.56
N LEU A 288 -5.73 17.67 11.97
CA LEU A 288 -4.32 17.93 12.31
C LEU A 288 -4.11 18.54 13.72
N LYS A 289 -5.17 18.75 14.51
CA LYS A 289 -5.12 19.11 15.94
C LYS A 289 -5.54 17.95 16.86
N MET A 290 -6.10 16.88 16.32
CA MET A 290 -6.58 15.71 17.05
C MET A 290 -5.53 14.61 17.17
N THR A 291 -4.57 14.56 16.24
CA THR A 291 -3.47 13.60 16.22
C THR A 291 -2.12 14.31 16.17
N GLY A 292 -1.07 13.65 16.66
CA GLY A 292 0.33 14.02 16.43
C GLY A 292 1.01 13.18 15.33
N SER A 293 0.33 12.13 14.85
CA SER A 293 0.85 11.14 13.92
C SER A 293 0.98 11.68 12.49
N HIS A 294 1.98 11.22 11.73
CA HIS A 294 2.22 11.75 10.38
C HIS A 294 1.01 11.54 9.45
N CYS A 295 0.51 12.65 8.91
CA CYS A 295 -0.61 12.69 7.97
C CYS A 295 -0.11 12.95 6.54
N PHE A 296 -0.69 12.25 5.56
CA PHE A 296 -0.29 12.31 4.15
C PHE A 296 -1.50 12.61 3.24
N ALA A 297 -1.27 13.34 2.16
CA ALA A 297 -2.31 13.59 1.15
C ALA A 297 -2.44 12.35 0.24
N ALA A 298 -3.55 11.63 0.35
CA ALA A 298 -3.81 10.43 -0.45
C ALA A 298 -4.21 10.80 -1.89
N HIS A 299 -3.65 10.05 -2.86
CA HIS A 299 -4.02 9.98 -4.29
C HIS A 299 -4.63 11.29 -4.90
N PRO A 300 -3.94 12.44 -4.77
CA PRO A 300 -4.59 13.76 -4.72
C PRO A 300 -5.23 14.27 -6.02
N TYR A 301 -4.91 13.64 -7.15
CA TYR A 301 -5.48 13.92 -8.48
C TYR A 301 -5.91 12.65 -9.21
N GLN A 302 -6.29 11.59 -8.48
CA GLN A 302 -6.86 10.39 -9.09
C GLN A 302 -8.09 10.76 -9.92
N GLU A 303 -8.25 10.12 -11.09
CA GLU A 303 -9.43 10.37 -11.92
C GLU A 303 -10.68 9.85 -11.22
N MET A 304 -11.69 10.72 -11.12
CA MET A 304 -13.01 10.41 -10.55
C MET A 304 -14.08 10.90 -11.52
N SER A 305 -15.12 10.09 -11.74
CA SER A 305 -16.24 10.42 -12.60
C SER A 305 -17.04 11.61 -12.06
N GLY A 306 -17.79 12.27 -12.94
CA GLY A 306 -18.73 13.33 -12.53
C GLY A 306 -19.84 12.84 -11.59
N LEU A 307 -20.13 11.53 -11.58
CA LEU A 307 -21.13 10.93 -10.71
C LEU A 307 -20.59 10.77 -9.28
N GLU A 308 -19.40 10.20 -9.13
CA GLU A 308 -18.70 10.09 -7.83
C GLU A 308 -18.48 11.47 -7.20
N LYS A 309 -17.99 12.44 -7.97
CA LYS A 309 -17.80 13.82 -7.51
C LYS A 309 -19.09 14.47 -7.00
N PHE A 310 -20.24 14.13 -7.56
CA PHE A 310 -21.53 14.64 -7.10
C PHE A 310 -22.09 13.88 -5.90
N ILE A 311 -22.12 12.54 -5.95
CA ILE A 311 -22.70 11.69 -4.90
C ILE A 311 -21.85 11.73 -3.62
N PHE A 312 -20.53 11.77 -3.74
CA PHE A 312 -19.60 11.72 -2.62
C PHE A 312 -18.97 13.08 -2.29
N ARG A 313 -19.31 14.16 -3.02
CA ARG A 313 -18.68 15.49 -2.92
C ARG A 313 -17.14 15.43 -2.97
N ARG A 314 -16.58 14.44 -3.67
CA ARG A 314 -15.11 14.25 -3.78
C ARG A 314 -14.49 15.42 -4.55
N GLY A 315 -13.47 16.03 -3.95
CA GLY A 315 -12.72 17.16 -4.48
C GLY A 315 -11.29 16.78 -4.88
N PHE A 316 -10.44 17.79 -5.02
CA PHE A 316 -8.99 17.61 -5.20
C PHE A 316 -8.23 18.37 -4.10
N TRP A 317 -7.00 17.94 -3.82
CA TRP A 317 -6.11 18.66 -2.90
C TRP A 317 -5.57 19.96 -3.51
N HIS A 318 -5.32 20.97 -2.68
CA HIS A 318 -4.73 22.26 -3.03
C HIS A 318 -3.57 22.63 -2.09
N SER A 319 -2.67 23.53 -2.52
CA SER A 319 -1.48 23.93 -1.74
C SER A 319 -1.78 24.41 -0.32
N VAL A 320 -2.95 25.01 -0.09
CA VAL A 320 -3.38 25.49 1.24
C VAL A 320 -3.80 24.35 2.16
N ASP A 321 -4.24 23.21 1.62
CA ASP A 321 -4.72 22.05 2.39
C ASP A 321 -3.56 21.30 3.06
N LEU A 322 -2.33 21.45 2.52
CA LEU A 322 -1.10 20.90 3.07
C LEU A 322 -0.68 21.54 4.42
N GLN A 323 -1.25 22.69 4.77
CA GLN A 323 -1.02 23.40 6.03
C GLN A 323 0.46 23.67 6.36
N THR A 324 1.32 23.91 5.35
CA THR A 324 2.79 23.95 5.53
C THR A 324 3.35 25.06 6.42
N GLY A 325 2.52 26.02 6.86
CA GLY A 325 2.83 27.01 7.88
C GLY A 325 2.31 26.70 9.29
N SER A 326 1.79 25.49 9.54
CA SER A 326 1.31 25.04 10.85
C SER A 326 2.42 24.32 11.64
N THR A 327 2.15 24.02 12.92
CA THR A 327 3.02 23.19 13.77
C THR A 327 2.97 21.69 13.45
N HIS A 328 1.98 21.25 12.68
CA HIS A 328 1.77 19.87 12.27
C HIS A 328 1.19 19.86 10.84
N PRO A 329 2.04 20.01 9.81
CA PRO A 329 1.62 20.05 8.40
C PRO A 329 1.43 18.63 7.85
N ILE A 330 0.82 18.53 6.67
CA ILE A 330 0.84 17.29 5.88
C ILE A 330 2.30 16.96 5.54
N ARG A 331 2.77 15.76 5.90
CA ARG A 331 4.20 15.40 5.81
C ARG A 331 4.64 15.06 4.38
N GLY A 332 3.74 14.53 3.56
CA GLY A 332 4.03 14.04 2.21
C GLY A 332 2.79 13.82 1.36
N ILE A 333 3.00 13.48 0.08
CA ILE A 333 1.95 13.31 -0.93
C ILE A 333 2.05 11.91 -1.55
N GLN A 334 0.99 11.12 -1.45
CA GLN A 334 0.88 9.82 -2.12
C GLN A 334 0.40 10.01 -3.56
N PHE A 335 1.32 10.39 -4.46
CA PHE A 335 1.01 10.50 -5.88
C PHE A 335 1.23 9.20 -6.65
N TRP A 336 1.92 8.19 -6.10
CA TRP A 336 1.96 6.86 -6.72
C TRP A 336 1.04 5.92 -5.96
N ASN A 337 -0.17 5.73 -6.51
CA ASN A 337 -1.17 4.81 -5.97
C ASN A 337 -1.25 3.55 -6.84
N GLY A 338 -0.31 2.62 -6.63
CA GLY A 338 -0.19 1.38 -7.40
C GLY A 338 0.30 1.56 -8.85
N ILE A 339 -0.46 2.29 -9.67
CA ILE A 339 -0.22 2.52 -11.10
C ILE A 339 0.42 3.90 -11.39
N ARG A 340 1.09 4.02 -12.56
CA ARG A 340 1.63 5.27 -13.11
C ARG A 340 0.75 5.82 -14.25
N ASP A 341 -0.48 6.16 -13.91
CA ASP A 341 -1.51 6.71 -14.81
C ASP A 341 -1.43 8.25 -14.93
N GLU A 342 -2.54 8.93 -15.27
CA GLU A 342 -2.60 10.40 -15.24
C GLU A 342 -2.62 10.97 -13.81
N GLY A 343 -3.24 10.29 -12.84
CA GLY A 343 -3.22 10.67 -11.43
C GLY A 343 -1.79 10.73 -10.88
N PHE A 344 -0.96 9.75 -11.23
CA PHE A 344 0.47 9.76 -10.94
C PHE A 344 1.21 10.94 -11.58
N LYS A 345 0.94 11.24 -12.85
CA LYS A 345 1.62 12.35 -13.56
C LYS A 345 1.27 13.69 -12.95
N LEU A 346 -0.02 13.93 -12.69
CA LEU A 346 -0.53 15.17 -12.09
C LEU A 346 -0.08 15.33 -10.64
N GLY A 347 -0.12 14.26 -9.84
CA GLY A 347 0.36 14.27 -8.45
C GLY A 347 1.88 14.48 -8.33
N ARG A 348 2.69 13.84 -9.19
CA ARG A 348 4.15 14.05 -9.25
C ARG A 348 4.49 15.47 -9.68
N GLU A 349 3.79 16.02 -10.68
CA GLU A 349 3.94 17.40 -11.13
C GLU A 349 3.55 18.39 -10.03
N TRP A 350 2.45 18.17 -9.32
CA TRP A 350 2.05 19.00 -8.17
C TRP A 350 3.09 18.95 -7.04
N TRP A 351 3.59 17.76 -6.68
CA TRP A 351 4.66 17.62 -5.70
C TRP A 351 5.92 18.41 -6.09
N ILE A 352 6.35 18.36 -7.36
CA ILE A 352 7.45 19.19 -7.90
C ILE A 352 7.13 20.70 -7.81
N GLN A 353 5.87 21.10 -8.01
CA GLN A 353 5.44 22.49 -7.83
C GLN A 353 5.43 22.94 -6.37
N GLU A 354 5.18 22.03 -5.41
CA GLU A 354 5.29 22.30 -3.97
C GLU A 354 6.75 22.39 -3.50
N LEU A 355 7.64 21.50 -3.97
CA LEU A 355 9.09 21.69 -3.81
C LEU A 355 9.54 23.05 -4.39
N GLY A 356 8.91 23.46 -5.49
CA GLY A 356 9.04 24.77 -6.14
C GLY A 356 8.53 25.98 -5.33
N LYS A 357 7.93 25.75 -4.17
CA LYS A 357 7.50 26.75 -3.17
C LYS A 357 8.24 26.58 -1.83
N GLU A 358 9.26 25.74 -1.80
CA GLU A 358 10.01 25.32 -0.59
C GLU A 358 9.19 24.48 0.41
N ASN A 359 8.06 23.93 -0.03
CA ASN A 359 7.29 22.93 0.71
C ASN A 359 7.96 21.55 0.51
N TYR A 360 8.96 21.21 1.33
CA TYR A 360 9.77 19.98 1.24
C TYR A 360 9.05 18.72 1.75
N LEU A 361 7.94 18.39 1.08
CA LEU A 361 7.07 17.26 1.30
C LEU A 361 7.76 15.96 0.87
N LEU A 362 7.52 14.86 1.59
CA LEU A 362 7.98 13.55 1.14
C LEU A 362 7.14 13.03 -0.05
N PRO A 363 7.75 12.39 -1.05
CA PRO A 363 7.01 11.57 -2.00
C PRO A 363 6.58 10.29 -1.30
N ILE A 364 5.31 9.92 -1.43
CA ILE A 364 4.75 8.70 -0.85
C ILE A 364 4.21 7.80 -1.97
N GLY A 365 4.38 6.49 -1.78
CA GLY A 365 3.90 5.43 -2.64
C GLY A 365 3.23 4.35 -1.80
N GLY A 366 2.03 3.98 -2.20
CA GLY A 366 1.23 2.90 -1.61
C GLY A 366 0.33 2.29 -2.68
N ASN A 367 -0.43 1.25 -2.34
CA ASN A 367 -1.17 0.50 -3.35
C ASN A 367 -2.70 0.61 -3.28
N ASP A 368 -3.28 1.09 -2.17
CA ASP A 368 -4.76 1.18 -2.01
C ASP A 368 -5.39 -0.23 -2.16
N ALA A 369 -4.66 -1.20 -1.60
CA ALA A 369 -4.88 -2.62 -1.80
C ALA A 369 -5.97 -3.14 -0.86
N HIS A 370 -7.06 -3.64 -1.44
CA HIS A 370 -8.22 -4.15 -0.73
C HIS A 370 -8.12 -5.67 -0.58
N GLY A 371 -7.02 -6.10 0.06
CA GLY A 371 -6.64 -7.51 0.15
C GLY A 371 -6.12 -8.10 -1.18
N ASP A 372 -5.89 -7.27 -2.20
CA ASP A 372 -5.45 -7.68 -3.54
C ASP A 372 -3.95 -8.06 -3.55
N MET A 373 -3.63 -9.33 -3.29
CA MET A 373 -2.24 -9.80 -3.19
C MET A 373 -1.62 -10.08 -4.57
N ASN A 374 -2.44 -10.42 -5.57
CA ASN A 374 -1.99 -10.73 -6.93
C ASN A 374 -2.62 -9.84 -8.02
N ASP A 375 -3.94 -9.71 -8.03
CA ASP A 375 -4.71 -8.97 -9.04
C ASP A 375 -5.95 -8.34 -8.37
N THR A 376 -6.24 -7.08 -8.69
CA THR A 376 -7.40 -6.34 -8.16
C THR A 376 -8.68 -6.74 -8.88
N THR A 377 -9.73 -7.11 -8.14
CA THR A 377 -11.08 -7.36 -8.70
C THR A 377 -12.05 -6.29 -8.24
N ALA A 378 -12.60 -5.53 -9.19
CA ALA A 378 -13.40 -4.34 -8.93
C ALA A 378 -14.68 -4.30 -9.78
N VAL A 379 -15.63 -3.45 -9.39
CA VAL A 379 -16.84 -3.20 -10.19
C VAL A 379 -16.48 -2.44 -11.48
N ARG A 380 -17.07 -2.86 -12.61
CA ARG A 380 -17.01 -2.14 -13.89
C ARG A 380 -18.33 -1.43 -14.18
N LEU A 381 -19.43 -2.13 -13.98
CA LEU A 381 -20.80 -1.62 -14.08
C LEU A 381 -21.59 -2.22 -12.91
N PRO A 382 -22.08 -1.40 -11.96
CA PRO A 382 -22.83 -1.87 -10.80
C PRO A 382 -23.90 -2.89 -11.16
N LEU A 383 -23.97 -4.00 -10.42
CA LEU A 383 -24.86 -5.16 -10.62
C LEU A 383 -24.72 -5.96 -11.92
N ILE A 384 -23.90 -5.50 -12.87
CA ILE A 384 -23.87 -5.98 -14.25
C ILE A 384 -22.54 -6.66 -14.58
N GLU A 385 -21.41 -6.02 -14.27
CA GLU A 385 -20.09 -6.48 -14.74
C GLU A 385 -18.96 -6.14 -13.76
N LEU A 386 -18.09 -7.13 -13.52
CA LEU A 386 -16.83 -7.00 -12.77
C LEU A 386 -15.64 -6.90 -13.74
N LYS A 387 -14.60 -6.16 -13.36
CA LYS A 387 -13.29 -6.07 -14.03
C LYS A 387 -12.21 -6.67 -13.13
N ASN A 388 -11.17 -7.25 -13.74
CA ASN A 388 -9.94 -7.66 -13.05
C ASN A 388 -8.73 -6.94 -13.68
N ASN A 389 -7.78 -6.51 -12.85
CA ASN A 389 -6.62 -5.72 -13.25
C ASN A 389 -5.44 -5.93 -12.27
N ARG A 390 -4.31 -5.22 -12.43
CA ARG A 390 -3.15 -5.29 -11.51
C ARG A 390 -2.70 -3.92 -10.99
N HIS A 391 -3.64 -3.01 -10.74
CA HIS A 391 -3.29 -1.63 -10.39
C HIS A 391 -3.00 -1.49 -8.90
N HIS A 392 -3.81 -2.11 -8.03
CA HIS A 392 -3.78 -1.91 -6.57
C HIS A 392 -3.20 -3.10 -5.82
N VAL A 393 -2.09 -3.66 -6.33
CA VAL A 393 -1.51 -4.91 -5.80
C VAL A 393 -0.66 -4.60 -4.56
N PHE A 394 -0.98 -5.24 -3.44
CA PHE A 394 -0.34 -5.03 -2.14
C PHE A 394 1.19 -5.13 -2.21
N GLY A 395 1.91 -4.13 -1.69
CA GLY A 395 3.37 -4.09 -1.65
C GLY A 395 4.08 -4.03 -3.01
N TYR A 396 3.34 -3.71 -4.09
CA TYR A 396 3.93 -3.51 -5.43
C TYR A 396 4.70 -2.18 -5.49
N VAL A 397 4.01 -1.07 -5.24
CA VAL A 397 4.63 0.23 -4.93
C VAL A 397 5.03 0.26 -3.46
N ARG A 398 6.13 0.95 -3.15
CA ARG A 398 6.69 1.03 -1.80
C ARG A 398 7.14 2.44 -1.49
N THR A 399 7.03 2.82 -0.23
CA THR A 399 7.76 3.97 0.34
C THR A 399 8.93 3.42 1.15
N VAL A 400 10.13 3.93 0.91
CA VAL A 400 11.36 3.51 1.59
C VAL A 400 11.99 4.70 2.28
N VAL A 401 12.14 4.64 3.61
CA VAL A 401 12.63 5.74 4.45
C VAL A 401 13.90 5.34 5.19
N ARG A 402 14.81 6.30 5.39
CA ARG A 402 16.02 6.13 6.19
C ARG A 402 15.68 6.17 7.68
N LEU A 403 16.07 5.15 8.44
CA LEU A 403 15.99 5.17 9.89
C LEU A 403 16.83 6.32 10.46
N ALA A 404 16.34 6.95 11.52
CA ALA A 404 17.16 7.85 12.31
C ALA A 404 18.33 7.06 12.92
N GLN A 405 19.55 7.60 12.82
CA GLN A 405 20.69 7.02 13.55
C GLN A 405 20.42 7.22 15.04
N LYS A 406 20.04 6.14 15.75
CA LYS A 406 20.04 6.12 17.21
C LYS A 406 21.45 6.55 17.66
N PRO A 407 21.59 7.61 18.49
CA PRO A 407 22.89 8.03 18.95
C PRO A 407 23.52 6.86 19.69
N CYS A 408 24.75 6.49 19.32
CA CYS A 408 25.46 5.44 20.04
C CYS A 408 25.61 5.88 21.50
N GLU A 409 24.91 5.19 22.40
CA GLU A 409 25.17 5.32 23.83
C GLU A 409 26.62 4.89 24.05
N ASN A 410 27.51 5.87 24.26
CA ASN A 410 28.89 5.57 24.62
C ASN A 410 28.85 4.73 25.90
N PRO A 411 29.30 3.46 25.90
CA PRO A 411 29.43 2.72 27.15
C PRO A 411 30.40 3.51 28.02
N THR A 412 29.93 3.99 29.18
CA THR A 412 30.74 4.80 30.09
C THR A 412 31.82 3.92 30.71
N SER A 413 32.96 3.84 30.03
CA SER A 413 34.04 2.90 30.31
C SER A 413 34.78 3.29 31.58
N ALA A 414 34.37 2.68 32.68
CA ALA A 414 35.04 2.74 33.98
C ALA A 414 35.12 1.35 34.65
N GLU A 415 35.28 0.28 33.86
CA GLU A 415 35.69 -1.06 34.31
C GLU A 415 36.50 -1.77 33.21
N GLU A 416 37.32 -2.75 33.60
CA GLU A 416 38.56 -3.09 32.88
C GLU A 416 38.50 -4.30 31.93
N ASN A 417 39.47 -4.35 31.03
CA ASN A 417 39.73 -5.36 29.99
C ASN A 417 39.31 -6.81 30.31
N ILE A 418 38.35 -7.34 29.54
CA ILE A 418 38.25 -8.78 29.25
C ILE A 418 38.06 -8.95 27.72
N PRO A 419 38.94 -9.69 27.02
CA PRO A 419 38.71 -10.04 25.62
C PRO A 419 37.74 -11.23 25.53
N GLN A 420 36.51 -10.97 25.08
CA GLN A 420 35.57 -12.02 24.64
C GLN A 420 35.13 -11.77 23.19
N ALA A 421 34.92 -12.88 22.47
CA ALA A 421 34.59 -12.90 21.05
C ALA A 421 33.07 -12.96 20.82
N ASP A 422 32.66 -12.74 19.57
CA ASP A 422 31.40 -13.16 18.98
C ASP A 422 30.11 -12.76 19.73
N GLY A 423 30.07 -11.50 20.17
CA GLY A 423 28.85 -10.83 20.62
C GLY A 423 27.89 -10.55 19.47
N CYS A 424 26.94 -11.47 19.25
CA CYS A 424 25.83 -11.24 18.32
C CYS A 424 24.97 -10.04 18.79
N HIS A 425 25.10 -8.90 18.09
CA HIS A 425 24.16 -7.79 18.22
C HIS A 425 22.79 -8.26 17.69
N LYS A 426 21.90 -8.68 18.60
CA LYS A 426 20.48 -8.77 18.28
C LYS A 426 19.98 -7.36 17.93
N GLU A 427 19.68 -7.15 16.65
CA GLU A 427 18.98 -5.96 16.20
C GLU A 427 17.66 -5.82 16.97
N GLN A 428 17.34 -4.61 17.43
CA GLN A 428 16.06 -4.36 18.09
C GLN A 428 14.93 -4.47 17.05
N PRO A 429 13.77 -5.08 17.39
CA PRO A 429 12.63 -5.10 16.48
C PRO A 429 12.18 -3.67 16.15
N LEU A 430 11.81 -3.44 14.90
CA LEU A 430 11.36 -2.14 14.41
C LEU A 430 10.11 -1.68 15.17
N THR A 431 10.11 -0.47 15.72
CA THR A 431 8.98 0.12 16.45
C THR A 431 8.26 1.20 15.66
N LEU A 432 7.03 1.55 16.06
CA LEU A 432 6.31 2.69 15.48
C LEU A 432 7.08 4.01 15.66
N ASP A 433 7.81 4.17 16.76
CA ASP A 433 8.65 5.34 17.01
C ASP A 433 9.84 5.43 16.04
N ASP A 434 10.48 4.29 15.71
CA ASP A 434 11.54 4.24 14.70
C ASP A 434 11.01 4.67 13.31
N VAL A 435 9.79 4.22 12.95
CA VAL A 435 9.13 4.60 11.68
C VAL A 435 8.72 6.08 11.69
N ASN A 436 8.12 6.57 12.78
CA ASN A 436 7.76 7.99 12.92
C ASN A 436 9.00 8.91 12.90
N ALA A 437 10.11 8.49 13.51
CA ALA A 437 11.38 9.21 13.44
C ALA A 437 11.97 9.21 12.01
N ALA A 438 11.84 8.11 11.26
CA ALA A 438 12.23 8.05 9.85
C ALA A 438 11.40 9.02 8.97
N PHE A 439 10.08 9.12 9.21
CA PHE A 439 9.22 10.09 8.52
C PHE A 439 9.43 11.55 8.96
N CYS A 440 9.94 11.81 10.16
CA CYS A 440 10.48 13.13 10.53
C CYS A 440 11.73 13.50 9.71
N GLY A 441 12.48 12.50 9.22
CA GLY A 441 13.62 12.68 8.32
C GLY A 441 13.23 13.20 6.93
N ASP A 442 14.24 13.52 6.14
CA ASP A 442 14.10 14.05 4.77
C ASP A 442 14.47 13.05 3.66
N ASN A 443 15.04 11.90 4.03
CA ASN A 443 15.59 10.91 3.10
C ASN A 443 14.61 9.76 2.88
N CYS A 444 13.89 9.82 1.75
CA CYS A 444 12.84 8.89 1.35
C CYS A 444 12.96 8.60 -0.16
N TYR A 445 12.53 7.44 -0.61
CA TYR A 445 12.25 7.18 -2.02
C TYR A 445 11.02 6.29 -2.22
N ILE A 446 10.38 6.43 -3.37
CA ILE A 446 9.26 5.57 -3.79
C ILE A 446 9.71 4.68 -4.95
N THR A 447 9.27 3.42 -4.97
CA THR A 447 9.75 2.43 -5.96
C THR A 447 8.73 1.33 -6.25
N ASP A 448 8.82 0.71 -7.44
CA ASP A 448 8.22 -0.61 -7.75
C ASP A 448 9.27 -1.71 -8.00
N GLY A 449 10.55 -1.47 -7.67
CA GLY A 449 11.63 -2.45 -7.84
C GLY A 449 13.04 -1.95 -7.44
N PRO A 450 13.65 -1.02 -8.20
CA PRO A 450 15.03 -0.57 -7.96
C PRO A 450 15.17 0.30 -6.69
N ALA A 451 16.35 0.33 -6.10
CA ALA A 451 16.69 1.33 -5.09
C ALA A 451 17.15 2.62 -5.78
N LEU A 452 16.75 3.74 -5.19
CA LEU A 452 17.29 5.05 -5.53
C LEU A 452 17.30 5.92 -4.28
N TRP A 453 18.45 6.13 -3.66
CA TRP A 453 18.57 7.02 -2.49
C TRP A 453 19.65 8.07 -2.73
N TRP A 454 19.83 8.94 -1.74
CA TRP A 454 20.89 9.95 -1.75
C TRP A 454 21.58 10.08 -0.41
N GLU A 455 22.83 10.56 -0.44
CA GLU A 455 23.65 10.80 0.75
C GLU A 455 24.33 12.16 0.65
N ARG A 456 24.38 12.90 1.76
CA ARG A 456 25.08 14.18 1.85
C ARG A 456 26.56 13.91 2.10
N VAL A 457 27.40 14.42 1.20
CA VAL A 457 28.86 14.27 1.27
C VAL A 457 29.54 15.63 1.16
N THR A 458 30.82 15.68 1.50
CA THR A 458 31.69 16.83 1.25
C THR A 458 32.68 16.44 0.15
N ASP A 459 32.56 17.01 -1.05
CA ASP A 459 33.57 16.84 -2.11
C ASP A 459 34.44 18.09 -2.18
N ARG A 460 35.77 17.93 -2.14
CA ARG A 460 36.78 19.01 -2.19
C ARG A 460 36.62 20.15 -1.16
N GLY A 461 35.79 19.97 -0.13
CA GLY A 461 35.44 20.98 0.87
C GLY A 461 34.09 21.67 0.64
N GLU A 462 33.41 21.38 -0.46
CA GLU A 462 32.08 21.88 -0.79
C GLU A 462 30.98 20.86 -0.45
N SER A 463 29.76 21.35 -0.23
CA SER A 463 28.60 20.49 0.03
C SER A 463 28.16 19.82 -1.27
N ALA A 464 27.98 18.50 -1.25
CA ALA A 464 27.53 17.71 -2.39
C ALA A 464 26.52 16.63 -1.96
N VAL A 465 25.87 16.02 -2.94
CA VAL A 465 24.94 14.91 -2.78
C VAL A 465 25.36 13.77 -3.71
N THR A 466 25.57 12.58 -3.17
CA THR A 466 25.73 11.37 -3.99
C THR A 466 24.37 10.69 -4.11
N PHE A 467 23.92 10.48 -5.35
CA PHE A 467 22.76 9.68 -5.68
C PHE A 467 23.18 8.26 -6.00
N HIS A 468 22.52 7.29 -5.39
CA HIS A 468 22.85 5.87 -5.48
C HIS A 468 21.69 5.12 -6.12
N ALA A 469 21.91 4.50 -7.27
CA ALA A 469 20.93 3.68 -7.96
C ALA A 469 21.37 2.20 -7.94
N ARG A 470 20.47 1.28 -7.57
CA ARG A 470 20.72 -0.17 -7.56
C ARG A 470 19.56 -0.95 -8.18
N SER A 471 19.84 -1.93 -9.02
CA SER A 471 18.88 -2.86 -9.63
C SER A 471 19.49 -4.27 -9.75
N THR A 472 18.61 -5.25 -9.92
CA THR A 472 18.83 -6.69 -9.94
C THR A 472 18.28 -7.25 -11.26
N PRO A 473 18.63 -8.48 -11.70
CA PRO A 473 18.06 -9.09 -12.89
C PRO A 473 16.51 -9.04 -12.92
N GLU A 474 15.87 -9.31 -11.79
CA GLU A 474 14.41 -9.33 -11.61
C GLU A 474 13.77 -7.94 -11.69
N THR A 475 14.49 -6.91 -11.25
CA THR A 475 14.02 -5.51 -11.31
C THR A 475 14.44 -4.79 -12.60
N GLY A 476 15.17 -5.46 -13.50
CA GLY A 476 15.47 -5.01 -14.86
C GLY A 476 16.96 -4.83 -15.20
N GLU A 477 17.85 -5.22 -14.30
CA GLU A 477 19.32 -5.19 -14.41
C GLU A 477 19.87 -3.79 -14.73
N ALA A 478 19.89 -3.38 -16.00
CA ALA A 478 20.39 -2.09 -16.44
C ALA A 478 19.34 -0.96 -16.35
N PHE A 479 19.80 0.27 -16.14
CA PHE A 479 18.94 1.46 -16.17
C PHE A 479 18.84 2.05 -17.58
N ARG A 480 17.62 2.27 -18.07
CA ARG A 480 17.36 3.16 -19.22
C ARG A 480 17.87 4.57 -18.94
N TYR A 481 17.63 5.07 -17.73
CA TYR A 481 18.23 6.31 -17.23
C TYR A 481 18.33 6.34 -15.70
N VAL A 482 19.27 7.15 -15.21
CA VAL A 482 19.29 7.72 -13.85
C VAL A 482 19.40 9.23 -14.04
N ARG A 483 18.36 9.98 -13.70
CA ARG A 483 18.26 11.43 -13.92
C ARG A 483 18.26 12.17 -12.60
N ILE A 484 19.04 13.24 -12.54
CA ILE A 484 19.10 14.14 -11.39
C ILE A 484 18.47 15.46 -11.82
N TYR A 485 17.54 15.95 -11.01
CA TYR A 485 16.84 17.21 -11.20
C TYR A 485 17.17 18.15 -10.04
N GLY A 486 17.34 19.44 -10.33
CA GLY A 486 17.63 20.45 -9.32
C GLY A 486 16.92 21.76 -9.62
N ARG A 487 16.71 22.59 -8.60
CA ARG A 487 16.11 23.92 -8.75
C ARG A 487 16.99 24.98 -8.09
N ARG A 488 17.63 25.83 -8.89
CA ARG A 488 18.57 26.87 -8.45
C ARG A 488 17.88 28.03 -7.72
N ARG A 489 18.56 28.63 -6.74
CA ARG A 489 18.26 29.95 -6.20
C ARG A 489 18.96 30.99 -7.06
N LEU A 490 18.19 31.87 -7.69
CA LEU A 490 18.70 32.98 -8.48
C LEU A 490 19.38 34.02 -7.56
N LEU A 491 20.24 34.87 -8.13
CA LEU A 491 20.94 35.96 -7.42
C LEU A 491 20.03 36.95 -6.67
N ASN A 492 18.72 36.94 -6.93
CA ASN A 492 17.71 37.73 -6.22
C ASN A 492 17.01 36.96 -5.08
N GLY A 493 17.54 35.81 -4.68
CA GLY A 493 17.03 34.92 -3.63
C GLY A 493 15.87 34.01 -4.06
N LYS A 494 15.19 34.29 -5.18
CA LYS A 494 14.03 33.51 -5.64
C LYS A 494 14.46 32.22 -6.32
N LEU A 495 13.63 31.17 -6.22
CA LEU A 495 13.82 29.96 -7.00
C LEU A 495 13.68 30.24 -8.51
N ALA A 496 14.44 29.50 -9.31
CA ALA A 496 14.23 29.38 -10.75
C ALA A 496 12.78 28.95 -11.07
N PRO A 497 12.22 29.30 -12.24
CA PRO A 497 10.81 29.02 -12.55
C PRO A 497 10.48 27.54 -12.76
N LYS A 498 11.49 26.70 -13.03
CA LYS A 498 11.39 25.25 -13.23
C LYS A 498 12.63 24.56 -12.65
N GLU A 499 12.56 23.24 -12.52
CA GLU A 499 13.75 22.39 -12.37
C GLU A 499 14.57 22.34 -13.67
N GLU A 500 15.87 22.13 -13.55
CA GLU A 500 16.77 21.75 -14.64
C GLU A 500 17.20 20.27 -14.50
N LEU A 501 17.52 19.63 -15.63
CA LEU A 501 18.14 18.31 -15.65
C LEU A 501 19.65 18.48 -15.48
N HIS A 502 20.23 17.92 -14.42
CA HIS A 502 21.64 18.06 -14.12
C HIS A 502 22.52 17.26 -15.09
N LEU A 503 23.65 17.84 -15.51
CA LEU A 503 24.56 17.28 -16.54
C LEU A 503 25.14 15.90 -16.19
N ALA A 504 25.22 15.56 -14.90
CA ALA A 504 25.69 14.24 -14.45
C ALA A 504 24.66 13.10 -14.64
N SER A 505 23.46 13.40 -15.16
CA SER A 505 22.42 12.40 -15.46
C SER A 505 22.89 11.40 -16.51
N GLN A 506 22.61 10.11 -16.29
CA GLN A 506 23.07 9.01 -17.14
C GLN A 506 21.93 8.34 -17.91
N VAL A 507 22.27 7.79 -19.08
CA VAL A 507 21.41 6.99 -19.96
C VAL A 507 22.14 5.66 -20.23
N ALA A 508 21.41 4.54 -20.27
CA ALA A 508 22.00 3.19 -20.33
C ALA A 508 23.01 2.92 -19.18
N ALA A 509 22.64 3.30 -17.95
CA ALA A 509 23.50 3.21 -16.78
C ALA A 509 23.54 1.79 -16.17
N ARG A 510 24.60 1.50 -15.41
CA ARG A 510 24.92 0.16 -14.89
C ARG A 510 24.02 -0.25 -13.70
N PRO A 511 23.83 -1.56 -13.43
CA PRO A 511 22.96 -2.05 -12.34
C PRO A 511 23.29 -1.48 -10.96
N ALA A 512 24.57 -1.18 -10.71
CA ALA A 512 24.98 -0.25 -9.66
C ALA A 512 25.58 1.01 -10.32
N THR A 513 25.01 2.17 -10.00
CA THR A 513 25.45 3.49 -10.49
C THR A 513 25.42 4.47 -9.34
N ASP A 514 26.52 5.18 -9.12
CA ASP A 514 26.66 6.24 -8.12
C ASP A 514 27.03 7.56 -8.82
N ILE A 515 26.40 8.66 -8.41
CA ILE A 515 26.53 9.97 -9.07
C ILE A 515 26.59 11.08 -8.02
N THR A 516 27.78 11.61 -7.77
CA THR A 516 27.99 12.77 -6.90
C THR A 516 27.77 14.07 -7.66
N VAL A 517 26.99 14.98 -7.08
CA VAL A 517 26.63 16.29 -7.63
C VAL A 517 26.88 17.36 -6.55
N PRO A 518 27.72 18.38 -6.82
CA PRO A 518 27.86 19.54 -5.93
C PRO A 518 26.53 20.28 -5.74
N PHE A 519 26.29 20.84 -4.55
CA PHE A 519 25.04 21.53 -4.25
C PHE A 519 24.95 22.92 -4.90
N GLU A 520 26.08 23.54 -5.23
CA GLU A 520 26.17 24.84 -5.93
C GLU A 520 25.21 25.90 -5.34
N ASP A 521 24.35 26.50 -6.18
CA ASP A 521 23.25 27.39 -5.82
C ASP A 521 21.87 26.69 -5.83
N PHE A 522 21.83 25.36 -5.89
CA PHE A 522 20.57 24.61 -5.79
C PHE A 522 19.90 24.83 -4.43
N ALA A 523 18.58 25.00 -4.43
CA ALA A 523 17.78 24.92 -3.20
C ALA A 523 17.57 23.46 -2.79
N TYR A 524 17.35 22.60 -3.78
CA TYR A 524 17.27 21.16 -3.63
C TYR A 524 17.76 20.41 -4.88
N LEU A 525 18.14 19.15 -4.66
CA LEU A 525 18.42 18.14 -5.68
C LEU A 525 17.54 16.90 -5.42
N ARG A 526 17.07 16.22 -6.47
CA ARG A 526 16.37 14.93 -6.38
C ARG A 526 16.75 14.04 -7.57
N ALA A 527 16.47 12.75 -7.51
CA ALA A 527 16.67 11.84 -8.64
C ALA A 527 15.42 11.02 -8.98
N GLU A 528 15.40 10.50 -10.21
CA GLU A 528 14.50 9.42 -10.65
C GLU A 528 15.22 8.48 -11.62
N CYS A 529 14.88 7.19 -11.59
CA CYS A 529 15.48 6.18 -12.46
C CYS A 529 14.42 5.28 -13.10
N LEU A 530 14.77 4.66 -14.22
CA LEU A 530 13.91 3.72 -14.94
C LEU A 530 14.76 2.54 -15.45
N THR A 531 14.38 1.30 -15.15
CA THR A 531 15.12 0.09 -15.54
C THR A 531 14.75 -0.39 -16.95
N SER A 532 15.48 -1.37 -17.48
CA SER A 532 15.23 -1.93 -18.82
C SER A 532 13.80 -2.47 -18.96
N CYS A 533 13.25 -3.10 -17.92
CA CYS A 533 11.87 -3.61 -17.86
C CYS A 533 10.84 -2.59 -17.34
N TYR A 534 11.18 -1.29 -17.35
CA TYR A 534 10.33 -0.15 -16.96
C TYR A 534 10.00 0.00 -15.47
N LYS A 535 10.64 -0.76 -14.55
CA LYS A 535 10.57 -0.46 -13.11
C LYS A 535 11.17 0.92 -12.81
N TYR A 536 10.67 1.62 -11.81
CA TYR A 536 10.93 3.04 -11.57
C TYR A 536 11.14 3.32 -10.08
N ALA A 537 11.99 4.30 -9.79
CA ALA A 537 12.08 4.90 -8.46
C ALA A 537 12.31 6.42 -8.55
N LEU A 538 11.91 7.13 -7.49
CA LEU A 538 12.07 8.59 -7.35
C LEU A 538 12.39 8.95 -5.90
N THR A 539 13.36 9.84 -5.69
CA THR A 539 13.78 10.30 -4.36
C THR A 539 12.97 11.50 -3.87
N SER A 540 12.94 11.69 -2.55
CA SER A 540 12.70 12.98 -1.93
C SER A 540 13.71 14.05 -2.38
N ALA A 541 13.41 15.30 -2.06
CA ALA A 541 14.32 16.41 -2.24
C ALA A 541 15.43 16.41 -1.16
N ALA A 542 16.68 16.18 -1.58
CA ALA A 542 17.84 16.52 -0.78
C ALA A 542 17.93 18.04 -0.68
N ILE A 543 17.86 18.60 0.54
CA ILE A 543 17.93 20.05 0.80
C ILE A 543 19.27 20.47 1.43
N HIS A 544 19.69 21.73 1.22
CA HIS A 544 20.90 22.26 1.81
C HIS A 544 20.68 22.62 3.30
N LYS A 545 21.48 22.05 4.20
CA LYS A 545 21.29 22.15 5.67
C LYS A 545 21.46 23.55 6.30
N LYS A 546 21.72 24.61 5.51
CA LYS A 546 21.66 26.01 6.00
C LYS A 546 20.24 26.61 5.97
N ASN A 547 19.24 25.85 5.50
CA ASN A 547 17.85 26.28 5.36
C ASN A 547 16.90 25.52 6.31
N ILE A 548 17.39 25.13 7.50
CA ILE A 548 16.63 24.55 8.62
C ILE A 548 17.04 25.30 9.88
#